data_AF-C3ZVE5-F1
#
_entry.id   AF-C3ZVE5-F1
#
_cell.length_a   1.000
_cell.length_b   1.000
_cell.length_c   1.000
_cell.angle_alpha   90.00
_cell.angle_beta   90.00
_cell.angle_gamma   90.00
#
_symmetry.space_group_name_H-M   'P 1'
#
loop_
_entity.id
_entity.type
_entity.pdbx_description
1 polymer ?
#
loop_
_entity_poly.entity_id
_entity_poly.type
_entity_poly.pdbx_seq_one_letter_code
_entity_poly.pdbx_strand_id
1 'polypeptide(L)'
;MLGRLKTAQYSVVISDPFLRCGTIVAANLGIPHIANSADDGTFFDKMATGVPLPLAYVPSIELGYTDQMTFLQRLENTCFFGLSNIFKSWLYANVYHDLVHTYVSEKETIQSLTSHTDLWLYHTDTVLGFPRPSMPNMVQVGGLMADRPVVPLSVDIEDFMQSSGDDGIIVVSFGSMVHTMSTERKEMFAAVFAQLRQKVVWRYLGEKPAGLGNNTKLMSWLPQKDLLAHPKTRAFVNHAGRNGVYEALYHGVPMVCLPLFGDQPGNSARVVARGLGVSLDFRTVTSDQFHQAVLRVLTISSYRETAARLSRLYRDQPQSPMDRAVWWIEHVIKHGGLPHLRARAVELPWYQYYLLDVAAFLLAICSAVLGTLWYSCSSVCRKVCCKRGGKLRSRRKATIIYV
;
A
#
# COMPACT_ATOMS: atom_id res chain seq x y z
N MET A 1 -29.20 -17.81 0.37
CA MET A 1 -28.66 -16.49 0.78
C MET A 1 -29.02 -15.39 -0.21
N LEU A 2 -28.63 -15.47 -1.50
CA LEU A 2 -28.90 -14.43 -2.50
C LEU A 2 -30.39 -14.03 -2.61
N GLY A 3 -31.31 -14.99 -2.55
CA GLY A 3 -32.75 -14.70 -2.52
C GLY A 3 -33.16 -13.77 -1.37
N ARG A 4 -32.60 -13.96 -0.16
CA ARG A 4 -32.85 -13.07 0.99
C ARG A 4 -32.29 -11.67 0.76
N LEU A 5 -31.11 -11.56 0.13
CA LEU A 5 -30.50 -10.26 -0.18
C LEU A 5 -31.32 -9.48 -1.21
N LYS A 6 -31.85 -10.16 -2.23
CA LYS A 6 -32.77 -9.56 -3.22
C LYS A 6 -34.05 -9.03 -2.56
N THR A 7 -34.64 -9.79 -1.64
CA THR A 7 -35.84 -9.36 -0.91
C THR A 7 -35.57 -8.21 0.06
N ALA A 8 -34.36 -8.10 0.61
CA ALA A 8 -34.02 -7.07 1.60
C ALA A 8 -33.83 -5.66 1.00
N GLN A 9 -33.75 -5.52 -0.33
CA GLN A 9 -33.66 -4.24 -1.04
C GLN A 9 -32.55 -3.30 -0.55
N TYR A 10 -31.34 -3.85 -0.32
CA TYR A 10 -30.17 -3.04 0.00
C TYR A 10 -29.81 -2.08 -1.16
N SER A 11 -29.38 -0.87 -0.81
CA SER A 11 -29.03 0.19 -1.79
C SER A 11 -27.57 0.16 -2.25
N VAL A 12 -26.68 -0.53 -1.52
CA VAL A 12 -25.24 -0.58 -1.81
C VAL A 12 -24.61 -1.83 -1.21
N VAL A 13 -23.58 -2.37 -1.85
CA VAL A 13 -22.68 -3.37 -1.26
C VAL A 13 -21.38 -2.70 -0.85
N ILE A 14 -21.03 -2.79 0.43
CA ILE A 14 -19.72 -2.40 0.95
C ILE A 14 -18.96 -3.68 1.29
N SER A 15 -17.79 -3.91 0.69
CA SER A 15 -17.04 -5.15 0.91
C SER A 15 -15.52 -4.96 0.93
N ASP A 16 -14.84 -5.85 1.64
CA ASP A 16 -13.38 -5.94 1.59
C ASP A 16 -12.96 -6.61 0.26
N PRO A 17 -12.15 -5.93 -0.58
CA PRO A 17 -11.77 -6.45 -1.89
C PRO A 17 -10.76 -7.61 -1.82
N PHE A 18 -10.24 -8.00 -0.66
CA PHE A 18 -9.37 -9.18 -0.53
C PHE A 18 -10.08 -10.46 -0.99
N LEU A 19 -11.36 -10.60 -0.66
CA LEU A 19 -12.25 -11.63 -1.20
C LEU A 19 -13.24 -10.98 -2.18
N ARG A 20 -13.18 -11.36 -3.46
CA ARG A 20 -13.89 -10.66 -4.54
C ARG A 20 -15.39 -11.01 -4.64
N CYS A 21 -15.91 -11.79 -3.70
CA CYS A 21 -17.31 -12.16 -3.64
C CYS A 21 -18.24 -10.93 -3.51
N GLY A 22 -17.81 -9.88 -2.82
CA GLY A 22 -18.62 -8.67 -2.68
C GLY A 22 -18.93 -7.99 -4.01
N THR A 23 -17.94 -7.91 -4.90
CA THR A 23 -18.11 -7.41 -6.26
C THR A 23 -19.09 -8.27 -7.07
N ILE A 24 -19.00 -9.60 -6.96
CA ILE A 24 -19.92 -10.54 -7.63
C ILE A 24 -21.36 -10.35 -7.11
N VAL A 25 -21.52 -10.20 -5.79
CA VAL A 25 -22.82 -9.96 -5.16
C VAL A 25 -23.41 -8.62 -5.64
N ALA A 26 -22.62 -7.56 -5.69
CA ALA A 26 -23.06 -6.26 -6.18
C ALA A 26 -23.55 -6.35 -7.63
N ALA A 27 -22.78 -7.01 -8.50
CA ALA A 27 -23.15 -7.24 -9.90
C ALA A 27 -24.43 -8.08 -10.04
N ASN A 28 -24.58 -9.17 -9.27
CA ASN A 28 -25.79 -10.01 -9.29
C ASN A 28 -27.06 -9.26 -8.82
N LEU A 29 -26.89 -8.33 -7.87
CA LEU A 29 -27.98 -7.51 -7.34
C LEU A 29 -28.26 -6.28 -8.22
N GLY A 30 -27.33 -5.89 -9.09
CA GLY A 30 -27.44 -4.68 -9.91
C GLY A 30 -27.40 -3.39 -9.10
N ILE A 31 -26.65 -3.37 -7.98
CA ILE A 31 -26.53 -2.21 -7.09
C ILE A 31 -25.08 -1.74 -6.97
N PRO A 32 -24.84 -0.46 -6.59
CA PRO A 32 -23.50 0.08 -6.45
C PRO A 32 -22.58 -0.72 -5.51
N HIS A 33 -21.29 -0.72 -5.83
CA HIS A 33 -20.24 -1.36 -5.05
C HIS A 33 -19.24 -0.35 -4.50
N ILE A 34 -18.99 -0.43 -3.20
CA ILE A 34 -17.94 0.30 -2.50
C ILE A 34 -16.92 -0.70 -1.95
N ALA A 35 -15.68 -0.59 -2.42
CA ALA A 35 -14.58 -1.39 -1.89
C ALA A 35 -13.99 -0.71 -0.65
N ASN A 36 -14.03 -1.39 0.49
CA ASN A 36 -13.39 -0.98 1.73
C ASN A 36 -12.00 -1.61 1.82
N SER A 37 -11.00 -0.93 1.26
CA SER A 37 -9.69 -1.49 0.95
C SER A 37 -8.63 -1.05 1.94
N ALA A 38 -7.85 -2.01 2.41
CA ALA A 38 -6.64 -1.73 3.14
C ALA A 38 -5.45 -1.40 2.20
N ASP A 39 -5.60 -0.92 0.95
CA ASP A 39 -4.49 -0.89 -0.03
C ASP A 39 -4.03 -2.32 -0.30
N ASP A 40 -4.45 -2.90 -1.41
CA ASP A 40 -4.00 -4.24 -1.72
C ASP A 40 -2.53 -4.14 -2.17
N GLY A 41 -1.63 -4.84 -1.49
CA GLY A 41 -0.20 -4.90 -1.86
C GLY A 41 0.05 -5.53 -3.24
N THR A 42 -1.04 -5.86 -3.92
CA THR A 42 -1.14 -6.58 -5.17
C THR A 42 -1.41 -5.64 -6.34
N PHE A 43 -1.73 -4.37 -6.03
CA PHE A 43 -2.11 -3.32 -6.97
C PHE A 43 -3.27 -3.71 -7.90
N PHE A 44 -4.07 -4.71 -7.54
CA PHE A 44 -5.18 -5.17 -8.37
C PHE A 44 -6.33 -4.16 -8.30
N ASP A 45 -6.58 -3.61 -7.11
CA ASP A 45 -7.35 -2.38 -6.91
C ASP A 45 -6.87 -1.23 -7.79
N LYS A 46 -5.56 -1.08 -7.98
CA LYS A 46 -4.97 0.00 -8.77
C LYS A 46 -5.10 -0.25 -10.27
N MET A 47 -5.07 -1.51 -10.69
CA MET A 47 -5.45 -1.89 -12.06
C MET A 47 -6.93 -1.68 -12.30
N ALA A 48 -7.78 -2.00 -11.32
CA ALA A 48 -9.22 -1.79 -11.39
C ALA A 48 -9.62 -0.31 -11.36
N THR A 49 -8.81 0.57 -10.78
CA THR A 49 -9.03 2.03 -10.81
C THR A 49 -8.34 2.71 -11.99
N GLY A 50 -7.40 2.03 -12.65
CA GLY A 50 -6.58 2.61 -13.73
C GLY A 50 -5.64 3.71 -13.24
N VAL A 51 -5.34 3.75 -11.94
CA VAL A 51 -4.45 4.76 -11.36
C VAL A 51 -3.00 4.50 -11.80
N PRO A 52 -2.24 5.54 -12.21
CA PRO A 52 -0.83 5.37 -12.55
C PRO A 52 -0.02 4.78 -11.40
N LEU A 53 0.86 3.82 -11.72
CA LEU A 53 1.70 3.10 -10.78
C LEU A 53 3.19 3.33 -11.06
N PRO A 54 3.74 4.47 -10.63
CA PRO A 54 5.15 4.75 -10.82
C PRO A 54 6.01 3.95 -9.84
N LEU A 55 6.37 2.72 -10.22
CA LEU A 55 7.20 1.79 -9.44
C LEU A 55 8.60 2.34 -9.11
N ALA A 56 8.99 3.46 -9.73
CA ALA A 56 10.21 4.19 -9.43
C ALA A 56 10.22 4.76 -8.00
N TYR A 57 9.05 5.10 -7.44
CA TYR A 57 8.93 5.67 -6.08
C TYR A 57 7.73 5.14 -5.29
N VAL A 58 6.85 4.34 -5.90
CA VAL A 58 5.76 3.67 -5.17
C VAL A 58 6.18 2.23 -4.86
N PRO A 59 6.53 1.92 -3.60
CA PRO A 59 6.94 0.58 -3.22
C PRO A 59 5.73 -0.34 -3.03
N SER A 60 5.93 -1.62 -3.33
CA SER A 60 5.05 -2.71 -2.91
C SER A 60 5.06 -2.81 -1.40
N ILE A 61 3.89 -2.83 -0.77
CA ILE A 61 3.76 -2.71 0.69
C ILE A 61 4.42 -3.89 1.41
N GLU A 62 4.43 -5.08 0.81
CA GLU A 62 5.02 -6.29 1.38
C GLU A 62 6.54 -6.25 1.47
N LEU A 63 7.21 -5.46 0.62
CA LEU A 63 8.68 -5.36 0.60
C LEU A 63 9.25 -4.47 1.70
N GLY A 64 8.41 -3.66 2.36
CA GLY A 64 8.87 -2.77 3.43
C GLY A 64 9.82 -1.66 2.95
N TYR A 65 9.74 -1.26 1.68
CA TYR A 65 10.50 -0.14 1.14
C TYR A 65 9.80 1.20 1.33
N THR A 66 10.57 2.28 1.18
CA THR A 66 10.09 3.67 1.19
C THR A 66 9.95 4.21 -0.23
N ASP A 67 9.53 5.47 -0.37
CA ASP A 67 9.55 6.21 -1.63
C ASP A 67 10.96 6.58 -2.12
N GLN A 68 11.97 6.37 -1.29
CA GLN A 68 13.39 6.54 -1.61
C GLN A 68 14.06 5.17 -1.73
N MET A 69 13.99 4.58 -2.93
CA MET A 69 14.60 3.29 -3.23
C MET A 69 15.91 3.43 -4.01
N THR A 70 16.89 2.59 -3.64
CA THR A 70 18.10 2.35 -4.44
C THR A 70 17.74 1.64 -5.76
N PHE A 71 18.70 1.56 -6.69
CA PHE A 71 18.50 0.82 -7.94
C PHE A 71 18.08 -0.63 -7.71
N LEU A 72 18.75 -1.36 -6.81
CA LEU A 72 18.42 -2.76 -6.53
C LEU A 72 17.03 -2.90 -5.89
N GLN A 73 16.66 -2.00 -4.97
CA GLN A 73 15.31 -1.98 -4.40
C GLN A 73 14.24 -1.68 -5.46
N ARG A 74 14.51 -0.79 -6.42
CA ARG A 74 13.59 -0.54 -7.54
C ARG A 74 13.47 -1.75 -8.47
N LEU A 75 14.58 -2.43 -8.74
CA LEU A 75 14.58 -3.66 -9.54
C LEU A 75 13.74 -4.74 -8.85
N GLU A 76 13.99 -4.98 -7.57
CA GLU A 76 13.22 -5.93 -6.76
C GLU A 76 11.74 -5.55 -6.69
N ASN A 77 11.43 -4.28 -6.43
CA ASN A 77 10.06 -3.77 -6.42
C ASN A 77 9.35 -4.02 -7.76
N THR A 78 10.04 -3.79 -8.88
CA THR A 78 9.49 -3.99 -10.22
C THR A 78 9.25 -5.46 -10.52
N CYS A 79 10.21 -6.33 -10.20
CA CYS A 79 10.09 -7.77 -10.36
C CYS A 79 8.98 -8.35 -9.47
N PHE A 80 8.96 -7.98 -8.19
CA PHE A 80 7.94 -8.42 -7.24
C PHE A 80 6.55 -8.01 -7.69
N PHE A 81 6.38 -6.75 -8.10
CA PHE A 81 5.13 -6.25 -8.65
C PHE A 81 4.68 -7.06 -9.87
N GLY A 82 5.55 -7.21 -10.87
CA GLY A 82 5.22 -7.90 -12.12
C GLY A 82 4.83 -9.36 -11.89
N LEU A 83 5.64 -10.10 -11.12
CA LEU A 83 5.39 -11.52 -10.81
C LEU A 83 4.14 -11.70 -9.94
N SER A 84 3.98 -10.89 -8.90
CA SER A 84 2.82 -10.95 -8.02
C SER A 84 1.53 -10.65 -8.77
N ASN A 85 1.55 -9.66 -9.67
CA ASN A 85 0.39 -9.32 -10.47
C ASN A 85 -0.02 -10.46 -11.42
N ILE A 86 0.95 -11.04 -12.16
CA ILE A 86 0.66 -12.17 -13.06
C ILE A 86 0.08 -13.35 -12.28
N PHE A 87 0.73 -13.73 -11.18
CA PHE A 87 0.30 -14.85 -10.35
C PHE A 87 -1.11 -14.63 -9.77
N LYS A 88 -1.37 -13.45 -9.20
CA LYS A 88 -2.65 -13.16 -8.55
C LYS A 88 -3.77 -12.97 -9.56
N SER A 89 -3.51 -12.32 -10.71
CA SER A 89 -4.49 -12.21 -11.79
C SER A 89 -4.92 -13.59 -12.29
N TRP A 90 -3.96 -14.50 -12.48
CA TRP A 90 -4.26 -15.90 -12.84
C TRP A 90 -5.03 -16.61 -11.73
N LEU A 91 -4.58 -16.50 -10.48
CA LEU A 91 -5.24 -17.13 -9.33
C LEU A 91 -6.70 -16.68 -9.21
N TYR A 92 -6.96 -15.38 -9.25
CA TYR A 92 -8.30 -14.83 -9.11
C TYR A 92 -9.18 -15.15 -10.32
N ALA A 93 -8.64 -15.09 -11.53
CA ALA A 93 -9.38 -15.49 -12.72
C ALA A 93 -9.92 -16.93 -12.57
N ASN A 94 -9.08 -17.87 -12.11
CA ASN A 94 -9.50 -19.26 -11.93
C ASN A 94 -10.43 -19.46 -10.73
N VAL A 95 -10.08 -18.90 -9.56
CA VAL A 95 -10.87 -19.09 -8.32
C VAL A 95 -12.29 -18.55 -8.46
N TYR A 96 -12.48 -17.46 -9.20
CA TYR A 96 -13.77 -16.80 -9.33
C TYR A 96 -14.47 -17.07 -10.69
N HIS A 97 -13.87 -17.84 -11.61
CA HIS A 97 -14.42 -18.08 -12.95
C HIS A 97 -15.86 -18.59 -12.91
N ASP A 98 -16.07 -19.74 -12.26
CA ASP A 98 -17.37 -20.41 -12.19
C ASP A 98 -18.39 -19.55 -11.45
N LEU A 99 -17.96 -18.80 -10.42
CA LEU A 99 -18.83 -17.90 -9.67
C LEU A 99 -19.32 -16.74 -10.53
N VAL A 100 -18.44 -16.12 -11.30
CA VAL A 100 -18.81 -15.01 -12.20
C VAL A 100 -19.75 -15.51 -13.31
N HIS A 101 -19.44 -16.65 -13.92
CA HIS A 101 -20.29 -17.23 -14.97
C HIS A 101 -21.67 -17.63 -14.46
N THR A 102 -21.73 -18.28 -13.29
CA THR A 102 -22.99 -18.79 -12.71
C THR A 102 -23.88 -17.65 -12.22
N TYR A 103 -23.31 -16.63 -11.59
CA TYR A 103 -24.09 -15.60 -10.89
C TYR A 103 -24.16 -14.26 -11.61
N VAL A 104 -23.37 -14.00 -12.64
CA VAL A 104 -23.38 -12.70 -13.33
C VAL A 104 -23.59 -12.88 -14.83
N SER A 105 -22.59 -13.38 -15.55
CA SER A 105 -22.63 -13.55 -17.00
C SER A 105 -21.39 -14.29 -17.49
N GLU A 106 -21.52 -15.10 -18.54
CA GLU A 106 -20.38 -15.75 -19.21
C GLU A 106 -19.44 -14.77 -19.94
N LYS A 107 -19.88 -13.52 -20.16
CA LYS A 107 -19.08 -12.47 -20.81
C LYS A 107 -18.21 -11.68 -19.82
N GLU A 108 -18.45 -11.83 -18.53
CA GLU A 108 -17.80 -11.05 -17.49
C GLU A 108 -16.62 -11.81 -16.87
N THR A 109 -15.64 -11.05 -16.37
CA THR A 109 -14.50 -11.58 -15.61
C THR A 109 -14.42 -10.91 -14.26
N ILE A 110 -13.74 -11.52 -13.29
CA ILE A 110 -13.59 -10.89 -11.97
C ILE A 110 -12.83 -9.56 -12.04
N GLN A 111 -11.90 -9.44 -13.00
CA GLN A 111 -11.19 -8.20 -13.33
C GLN A 111 -12.16 -7.12 -13.81
N SER A 112 -13.01 -7.45 -14.80
CA SER A 112 -14.05 -6.55 -15.30
C SER A 112 -14.99 -6.11 -14.19
N LEU A 113 -15.54 -7.04 -13.41
CA LEU A 113 -16.44 -6.67 -12.31
C LEU A 113 -15.76 -5.76 -11.29
N THR A 114 -14.48 -5.99 -11.00
CA THR A 114 -13.74 -5.17 -10.04
C THR A 114 -13.50 -3.75 -10.58
N SER A 115 -13.26 -3.57 -11.88
CA SER A 115 -13.09 -2.24 -12.50
C SER A 115 -14.38 -1.41 -12.50
N HIS A 116 -15.53 -2.05 -12.35
CA HIS A 116 -16.83 -1.39 -12.21
C HIS A 116 -17.11 -0.88 -10.78
N THR A 117 -16.20 -1.06 -9.82
CA THR A 117 -16.36 -0.54 -8.45
C THR A 117 -16.51 0.98 -8.46
N ASP A 118 -17.60 1.47 -7.87
CA ASP A 118 -17.98 2.89 -7.89
C ASP A 118 -17.07 3.74 -7.01
N LEU A 119 -16.67 3.22 -5.85
CA LEU A 119 -15.86 3.94 -4.88
C LEU A 119 -14.90 3.02 -4.13
N TRP A 120 -13.71 3.53 -3.84
CA TRP A 120 -12.68 2.86 -3.06
C TRP A 120 -12.41 3.65 -1.79
N LEU A 121 -12.81 3.11 -0.64
CA LEU A 121 -12.48 3.62 0.68
C LEU A 121 -11.14 3.01 1.11
N TYR A 122 -10.07 3.77 0.99
CA TYR A 122 -8.71 3.34 1.34
C TYR A 122 -8.38 3.63 2.80
N HIS A 123 -7.95 2.62 3.54
CA HIS A 123 -7.45 2.78 4.93
C HIS A 123 -6.04 3.35 4.95
N THR A 124 -5.82 4.44 4.24
CA THR A 124 -4.55 5.18 4.15
C THR A 124 -4.82 6.68 4.31
N ASP A 125 -3.75 7.46 4.46
CA ASP A 125 -3.79 8.91 4.60
C ASP A 125 -2.49 9.53 4.03
N THR A 126 -2.43 10.86 3.99
CA THR A 126 -1.29 11.62 3.46
C THR A 126 -0.18 11.88 4.50
N VAL A 127 -0.48 11.80 5.80
CA VAL A 127 0.45 12.04 6.91
C VAL A 127 1.32 10.82 7.20
N LEU A 128 0.82 9.60 7.01
CA LEU A 128 1.67 8.40 7.09
C LEU A 128 2.07 7.89 5.70
N GLY A 129 1.14 7.89 4.75
CA GLY A 129 1.34 7.34 3.41
C GLY A 129 2.28 8.16 2.53
N PHE A 130 3.16 7.51 1.77
CA PHE A 130 3.98 8.20 0.77
C PHE A 130 3.11 8.81 -0.34
N PRO A 131 3.39 10.04 -0.80
CA PRO A 131 2.67 10.66 -1.91
C PRO A 131 2.66 9.75 -3.14
N ARG A 132 1.47 9.56 -3.72
CA ARG A 132 1.28 8.74 -4.93
C ARG A 132 0.05 9.23 -5.71
N PRO A 133 -0.07 8.88 -7.01
CA PRO A 133 -1.26 9.19 -7.79
C PRO A 133 -2.53 8.59 -7.15
N SER A 134 -3.65 9.28 -7.30
CA SER A 134 -4.96 8.84 -6.83
C SER A 134 -6.03 9.28 -7.82
N MET A 135 -7.08 8.48 -7.97
CA MET A 135 -8.24 8.79 -8.81
C MET A 135 -9.36 9.41 -7.96
N PRO A 136 -10.30 10.17 -8.58
CA PRO A 136 -11.40 10.82 -7.84
C PRO A 136 -12.30 9.84 -7.06
N ASN A 137 -12.42 8.59 -7.51
CA ASN A 137 -13.15 7.54 -6.80
C ASN A 137 -12.34 6.84 -5.70
N MET A 138 -11.11 7.30 -5.40
CA MET A 138 -10.23 6.75 -4.37
C MET A 138 -10.19 7.69 -3.15
N VAL A 139 -10.97 7.37 -2.13
CA VAL A 139 -11.14 8.20 -0.94
C VAL A 139 -10.32 7.63 0.21
N GLN A 140 -9.42 8.45 0.75
CA GLN A 140 -8.61 8.10 1.90
C GLN A 140 -9.40 8.25 3.20
N VAL A 141 -9.50 7.18 3.97
CA VAL A 141 -10.22 7.07 5.25
C VAL A 141 -9.38 6.32 6.31
N GLY A 142 -8.05 6.39 6.22
CA GLY A 142 -7.15 5.79 7.20
C GLY A 142 -7.48 6.23 8.62
N GLY A 143 -7.54 5.26 9.55
CA GLY A 143 -7.81 5.48 10.98
C GLY A 143 -9.28 5.71 11.34
N LEU A 144 -10.23 5.04 10.65
CA LEU A 144 -11.68 5.05 10.92
C LEU A 144 -12.09 4.92 12.40
N MET A 145 -11.26 4.30 13.23
CA MET A 145 -11.56 4.01 14.64
C MET A 145 -10.73 4.84 15.61
N ALA A 146 -9.74 5.58 15.12
CA ALA A 146 -8.73 6.24 15.95
C ALA A 146 -9.29 7.44 16.73
N ASP A 147 -10.29 8.12 16.17
CA ASP A 147 -10.91 9.33 16.72
C ASP A 147 -12.14 9.08 17.59
N ARG A 148 -12.53 7.81 17.77
CA ARG A 148 -13.67 7.47 18.63
C ARG A 148 -13.44 7.98 20.06
N PRO A 149 -14.52 8.48 20.72
CA PRO A 149 -14.43 8.96 22.09
C PRO A 149 -13.69 7.99 23.01
N VAL A 150 -12.78 8.52 23.83
CA VAL A 150 -12.02 7.74 24.81
C VAL A 150 -12.99 7.26 25.88
N VAL A 151 -13.02 5.94 26.09
CA VAL A 151 -13.82 5.32 27.15
C VAL A 151 -12.94 5.25 28.40
N PRO A 152 -13.44 5.68 29.58
CA PRO A 152 -12.69 5.54 30.82
C PRO A 152 -12.24 4.09 31.06
N LEU A 153 -10.99 3.92 31.46
CA LEU A 153 -10.45 2.62 31.82
C LEU A 153 -11.13 2.10 33.09
N SER A 154 -11.19 0.77 33.26
CA SER A 154 -11.63 0.18 34.51
C SER A 154 -10.67 0.58 35.64
N VAL A 155 -11.19 0.67 36.87
CA VAL A 155 -10.43 1.11 38.05
C VAL A 155 -9.11 0.35 38.20
N ASP A 156 -9.12 -0.97 37.98
CA ASP A 156 -7.94 -1.82 38.11
C ASP A 156 -6.86 -1.58 37.03
N ILE A 157 -7.25 -1.07 35.86
CA ILE A 157 -6.33 -0.68 34.80
C ILE A 157 -5.84 0.73 35.09
N GLU A 158 -6.73 1.66 35.42
CA GLU A 158 -6.39 3.04 35.75
C GLU A 158 -5.38 3.11 36.92
N ASP A 159 -5.62 2.38 38.01
CA ASP A 159 -4.69 2.31 39.14
C ASP A 159 -3.32 1.76 38.73
N PHE A 160 -3.29 0.78 37.81
CA PHE A 160 -2.05 0.26 37.25
C PHE A 160 -1.33 1.29 36.38
N MET A 161 -2.07 2.06 35.58
CA MET A 161 -1.54 3.16 34.76
C MET A 161 -0.96 4.27 35.64
N GLN A 162 -1.67 4.69 36.70
CA GLN A 162 -1.23 5.78 37.59
C GLN A 162 -0.03 5.39 38.44
N SER A 163 0.01 4.16 38.92
CA SER A 163 1.15 3.63 39.70
C SER A 163 2.45 3.47 38.90
N SER A 164 2.47 3.83 37.61
CA SER A 164 3.70 3.97 36.81
C SER A 164 4.50 5.25 37.10
N GLY A 165 3.95 6.19 37.89
CA GLY A 165 4.65 7.42 38.24
C GLY A 165 5.04 8.23 37.00
N ASP A 166 6.25 8.77 36.99
CA ASP A 166 6.75 9.59 35.88
C ASP A 166 7.34 8.75 34.74
N ASP A 167 7.79 7.53 35.04
CA ASP A 167 8.37 6.59 34.07
C ASP A 167 7.36 6.22 32.98
N GLY A 168 6.07 6.08 33.35
CA GLY A 168 4.95 5.87 32.42
C GLY A 168 4.77 4.42 31.97
N ILE A 169 3.97 4.25 30.92
CA ILE A 169 3.46 2.96 30.44
C ILE A 169 3.92 2.65 29.03
N ILE A 170 4.26 1.39 28.79
CA ILE A 170 4.43 0.80 27.46
C ILE A 170 3.24 -0.11 27.18
N VAL A 171 2.55 0.12 26.07
CA VAL A 171 1.50 -0.78 25.58
C VAL A 171 2.15 -1.79 24.63
N VAL A 172 1.79 -3.07 24.73
CA VAL A 172 2.35 -4.15 23.91
C VAL A 172 1.23 -4.97 23.28
N SER A 173 1.17 -5.01 21.95
CA SER A 173 0.14 -5.76 21.21
C SER A 173 0.62 -6.22 19.83
N PHE A 174 0.63 -7.54 19.60
CA PHE A 174 0.93 -8.15 18.31
C PHE A 174 -0.32 -8.45 17.46
N GLY A 175 -1.42 -7.75 17.74
CA GLY A 175 -2.64 -7.81 16.94
C GLY A 175 -3.59 -8.95 17.34
N SER A 176 -4.75 -9.00 16.70
CA SER A 176 -5.82 -9.95 17.05
C SER A 176 -5.48 -11.39 16.72
N MET A 177 -4.75 -11.64 15.62
CA MET A 177 -4.44 -12.98 15.09
C MET A 177 -3.30 -13.69 15.83
N VAL A 178 -2.49 -12.95 16.59
CA VAL A 178 -1.35 -13.49 17.34
C VAL A 178 -1.75 -13.56 18.80
N HIS A 179 -2.17 -14.75 19.22
CA HIS A 179 -2.61 -15.02 20.60
C HIS A 179 -1.47 -15.48 21.49
N THR A 180 -0.51 -16.21 20.91
CA THR A 180 0.61 -16.85 21.59
C THR A 180 1.91 -16.65 20.79
N MET A 181 3.02 -17.06 21.36
CA MET A 181 4.34 -17.10 20.72
C MET A 181 5.17 -18.23 21.34
N SER A 182 6.29 -18.58 20.71
CA SER A 182 7.19 -19.61 21.24
C SER A 182 7.69 -19.26 22.64
N THR A 183 8.07 -20.28 23.41
CA THR A 183 8.62 -20.10 24.76
C THR A 183 9.83 -19.18 24.76
N GLU A 184 10.75 -19.36 23.81
CA GLU A 184 11.92 -18.48 23.66
C GLU A 184 11.52 -17.01 23.48
N ARG A 185 10.53 -16.72 22.61
CA ARG A 185 10.09 -15.35 22.34
C ARG A 185 9.36 -14.72 23.52
N LYS A 186 8.46 -15.46 24.17
CA LYS A 186 7.69 -14.93 25.32
C LYS A 186 8.61 -14.65 26.51
N GLU A 187 9.58 -15.52 26.79
CA GLU A 187 10.52 -15.33 27.89
C GLU A 187 11.50 -14.19 27.58
N MET A 188 11.98 -14.07 26.34
CA MET A 188 12.84 -12.94 25.94
C MET A 188 12.13 -11.59 26.14
N PHE A 189 10.90 -11.44 25.66
CA PHE A 189 10.14 -10.20 25.86
C PHE A 189 9.87 -9.93 27.34
N ALA A 190 9.45 -10.94 28.10
CA ALA A 190 9.18 -10.81 29.53
C ALA A 190 10.43 -10.37 30.31
N ALA A 191 11.59 -10.96 30.01
CA ALA A 191 12.86 -10.62 30.62
C ALA A 191 13.30 -9.18 30.31
N VAL A 192 13.08 -8.71 29.07
CA VAL A 192 13.35 -7.31 28.72
C VAL A 192 12.38 -6.38 29.45
N PHE A 193 11.08 -6.69 29.46
CA PHE A 193 10.09 -5.87 30.15
C PHE A 193 10.39 -5.73 31.65
N ALA A 194 10.83 -6.81 32.30
CA ALA A 194 11.20 -6.80 33.72
C ALA A 194 12.37 -5.85 34.07
N GLN A 195 13.20 -5.50 33.09
CA GLN A 195 14.34 -4.59 33.27
C GLN A 195 13.95 -3.11 33.10
N LEU A 196 12.77 -2.83 32.55
CA LEU A 196 12.32 -1.47 32.27
C LEU A 196 11.76 -0.81 33.53
N ARG A 197 12.02 0.49 33.67
CA ARG A 197 11.42 1.31 34.74
C ARG A 197 9.93 1.55 34.49
N GLN A 198 9.54 1.56 33.22
CA GLN A 198 8.15 1.66 32.78
C GLN A 198 7.34 0.46 33.27
N LYS A 199 6.06 0.69 33.53
CA LYS A 199 5.09 -0.38 33.60
C LYS A 199 4.66 -0.80 32.19
N VAL A 200 4.29 -2.06 32.04
CA VAL A 200 3.97 -2.66 30.75
C VAL A 200 2.57 -3.26 30.80
N VAL A 201 1.73 -2.91 29.82
CA VAL A 201 0.44 -3.57 29.60
C VAL A 201 0.54 -4.39 28.32
N TRP A 202 0.46 -5.71 28.44
CA TRP A 202 0.75 -6.62 27.33
C TRP A 202 -0.42 -7.54 27.02
N ARG A 203 -0.91 -7.47 25.77
CA ARG A 203 -1.86 -8.43 25.24
C ARG A 203 -1.20 -9.78 25.00
N TYR A 204 -1.57 -10.80 25.77
CA TYR A 204 -1.06 -12.16 25.62
C TYR A 204 -2.05 -13.17 26.20
N LEU A 205 -2.36 -14.24 25.43
CA LEU A 205 -3.31 -15.28 25.83
C LEU A 205 -2.63 -16.63 26.11
N GLY A 206 -1.30 -16.72 25.97
CA GLY A 206 -0.56 -17.94 26.26
C GLY A 206 -0.25 -18.13 27.74
N GLU A 207 0.46 -19.20 28.06
CA GLU A 207 0.97 -19.46 29.40
C GLU A 207 1.89 -18.33 29.88
N LYS A 208 1.58 -17.79 31.07
CA LYS A 208 2.34 -16.72 31.72
C LYS A 208 3.85 -17.02 31.66
N PRO A 209 4.68 -16.10 31.13
CA PRO A 209 6.14 -16.27 31.12
C PRO A 209 6.69 -16.39 32.54
N ALA A 210 7.68 -17.26 32.72
CA ALA A 210 8.35 -17.46 34.00
C ALA A 210 9.13 -16.20 34.43
N GLY A 211 9.75 -15.50 33.48
CA GLY A 211 10.49 -14.26 33.70
C GLY A 211 9.63 -12.98 33.79
N LEU A 212 8.31 -13.09 33.95
CA LEU A 212 7.44 -11.92 33.96
C LEU A 212 7.64 -11.06 35.22
N GLY A 213 8.14 -9.84 35.03
CA GLY A 213 8.32 -8.86 36.12
C GLY A 213 7.00 -8.31 36.68
N ASN A 214 7.04 -7.85 37.94
CA ASN A 214 5.89 -7.23 38.63
C ASN A 214 5.42 -5.91 38.01
N ASN A 215 6.24 -5.30 37.15
CA ASN A 215 5.90 -4.11 36.38
C ASN A 215 5.04 -4.42 35.14
N THR A 216 4.76 -5.70 34.83
CA THR A 216 4.02 -6.10 33.63
C THR A 216 2.66 -6.71 33.97
N LYS A 217 1.59 -6.16 33.39
CA LYS A 217 0.22 -6.69 33.46
C LYS A 217 -0.15 -7.36 32.14
N LEU A 218 -0.45 -8.67 32.21
CA LEU A 218 -0.96 -9.43 31.07
C LEU A 218 -2.47 -9.27 30.95
N MET A 219 -2.96 -9.17 29.72
CA MET A 219 -4.39 -9.07 29.41
C MET A 219 -4.74 -9.93 28.19
N SER A 220 -5.90 -10.57 28.20
CA SER A 220 -6.43 -11.29 27.04
C SER A 220 -6.94 -10.34 25.94
N TRP A 221 -7.39 -9.15 26.34
CA TRP A 221 -7.83 -8.10 25.44
C TRP A 221 -7.46 -6.73 25.99
N LEU A 222 -7.07 -5.80 25.12
CA LEU A 222 -6.72 -4.44 25.51
C LEU A 222 -7.81 -3.46 25.07
N PRO A 223 -8.22 -2.51 25.93
CA PRO A 223 -8.80 -1.25 25.47
C PRO A 223 -7.70 -0.40 24.81
N GLN A 224 -7.15 -0.89 23.69
CA GLN A 224 -5.89 -0.39 23.11
C GLN A 224 -5.95 1.09 22.78
N LYS A 225 -7.03 1.55 22.12
CA LYS A 225 -7.26 2.97 21.83
C LYS A 225 -7.20 3.82 23.10
N ASP A 226 -7.90 3.41 24.15
CA ASP A 226 -8.00 4.18 25.38
C ASP A 226 -6.69 4.17 26.18
N LEU A 227 -5.95 3.05 26.15
CA LEU A 227 -4.58 2.97 26.67
C LEU A 227 -3.64 3.89 25.90
N LEU A 228 -3.71 3.93 24.57
CA LEU A 228 -2.89 4.81 23.74
C LEU A 228 -3.25 6.30 23.95
N ALA A 229 -4.51 6.59 24.25
CA ALA A 229 -4.97 7.94 24.60
C ALA A 229 -4.50 8.41 25.98
N HIS A 230 -4.13 7.48 26.87
CA HIS A 230 -3.86 7.79 28.26
C HIS A 230 -2.55 8.61 28.43
N PRO A 231 -2.54 9.69 29.25
CA PRO A 231 -1.38 10.57 29.40
C PRO A 231 -0.11 9.89 29.94
N LYS A 232 -0.22 8.71 30.58
CA LYS A 232 0.93 7.92 31.05
C LYS A 232 1.59 7.09 29.95
N THR A 233 0.96 6.90 28.80
CA THR A 233 1.55 6.10 27.71
C THR A 233 2.75 6.81 27.10
N ARG A 234 3.83 6.06 26.87
CA ARG A 234 5.11 6.55 26.37
C ARG A 234 5.51 5.92 25.05
N ALA A 235 5.20 4.65 24.87
CA ALA A 235 5.54 3.92 23.66
C ALA A 235 4.53 2.78 23.40
N PHE A 236 4.44 2.38 22.14
CA PHE A 236 3.65 1.25 21.69
C PHE A 236 4.53 0.22 20.98
N VAL A 237 4.77 -0.93 21.63
CA VAL A 237 5.42 -2.08 21.00
C VAL A 237 4.36 -2.87 20.25
N ASN A 238 4.51 -2.99 18.93
CA ASN A 238 3.46 -3.54 18.08
C ASN A 238 3.98 -4.28 16.85
N HIS A 239 3.08 -5.00 16.19
CA HIS A 239 3.34 -5.72 14.94
C HIS A 239 3.18 -4.88 13.66
N ALA A 240 3.01 -3.55 13.76
CA ALA A 240 2.72 -2.62 12.67
C ALA A 240 1.42 -2.92 11.89
N GLY A 241 0.42 -3.51 12.55
CA GLY A 241 -0.92 -3.62 11.97
C GLY A 241 -1.56 -2.24 11.78
N ARG A 242 -2.24 -2.05 10.64
CA ARG A 242 -2.84 -0.78 10.19
C ARG A 242 -3.54 0.02 11.30
N ASN A 243 -4.52 -0.60 11.95
CA ASN A 243 -5.37 0.06 12.93
C ASN A 243 -4.57 0.53 14.14
N GLY A 244 -3.69 -0.32 14.67
CA GLY A 244 -2.84 0.05 15.81
C GLY A 244 -1.86 1.18 15.47
N VAL A 245 -1.33 1.20 14.24
CA VAL A 245 -0.47 2.30 13.78
C VAL A 245 -1.25 3.62 13.70
N TYR A 246 -2.49 3.61 13.19
CA TYR A 246 -3.33 4.80 13.15
C TYR A 246 -3.78 5.28 14.54
N GLU A 247 -4.11 4.36 15.46
CA GLU A 247 -4.42 4.71 16.84
C GLU A 247 -3.21 5.38 17.52
N ALA A 248 -2.01 4.82 17.34
CA ALA A 248 -0.78 5.41 17.88
C ALA A 248 -0.46 6.77 17.24
N LEU A 249 -0.61 6.90 15.92
CA LEU A 249 -0.46 8.18 15.22
C LEU A 249 -1.44 9.23 15.75
N TYR A 250 -2.73 8.88 15.86
CA TYR A 250 -3.77 9.79 16.33
C TYR A 250 -3.50 10.28 17.75
N HIS A 251 -3.04 9.40 18.65
CA HIS A 251 -2.71 9.76 20.03
C HIS A 251 -1.27 10.26 20.23
N GLY A 252 -0.46 10.33 19.17
CA GLY A 252 0.90 10.85 19.24
C GLY A 252 1.86 9.97 20.06
N VAL A 253 1.70 8.65 19.96
CA VAL A 253 2.51 7.66 20.68
C VAL A 253 3.59 7.08 19.76
N PRO A 254 4.88 7.22 20.11
CA PRO A 254 5.97 6.57 19.41
C PRO A 254 5.89 5.04 19.43
N MET A 255 6.49 4.39 18.43
CA MET A 255 6.33 2.95 18.21
C MET A 255 7.67 2.20 18.16
N VAL A 256 7.66 0.95 18.62
CA VAL A 256 8.65 -0.05 18.19
C VAL A 256 7.92 -1.20 17.51
N CYS A 257 8.19 -1.35 16.22
CA CYS A 257 7.48 -2.23 15.32
C CYS A 257 8.24 -3.54 15.12
N LEU A 258 7.54 -4.67 15.25
CA LEU A 258 8.03 -6.01 14.94
C LEU A 258 7.06 -6.66 13.94
N PRO A 259 7.11 -6.26 12.66
CA PRO A 259 6.21 -6.78 11.63
C PRO A 259 6.35 -8.30 11.49
N LEU A 260 5.23 -8.96 11.23
CA LEU A 260 5.12 -10.41 11.13
C LEU A 260 4.75 -10.87 9.72
N PHE A 261 3.74 -10.27 9.10
CA PHE A 261 3.22 -10.67 7.79
C PHE A 261 2.31 -9.60 7.15
N GLY A 262 1.91 -9.83 5.90
CA GLY A 262 0.93 -9.00 5.20
C GLY A 262 1.44 -7.59 4.93
N ASP A 263 0.63 -6.59 5.28
CA ASP A 263 0.93 -5.16 5.09
C ASP A 263 1.88 -4.58 6.14
N GLN A 264 2.18 -5.34 7.19
CA GLN A 264 2.92 -4.89 8.36
C GLN A 264 4.33 -4.37 8.03
N PRO A 265 5.16 -5.00 7.16
CA PRO A 265 6.47 -4.47 6.80
C PRO A 265 6.38 -3.08 6.14
N GLY A 266 5.40 -2.86 5.27
CA GLY A 266 5.20 -1.56 4.63
C GLY A 266 4.68 -0.50 5.58
N ASN A 267 3.82 -0.88 6.53
CA ASN A 267 3.40 0.03 7.59
C ASN A 267 4.58 0.41 8.49
N SER A 268 5.42 -0.56 8.89
CA SER A 268 6.60 -0.27 9.73
C SER A 268 7.62 0.60 9.00
N ALA A 269 7.82 0.39 7.68
CA ALA A 269 8.67 1.25 6.87
C ALA A 269 8.20 2.71 6.86
N ARG A 270 6.89 2.96 6.82
CA ARG A 270 6.30 4.31 6.94
C ARG A 270 6.51 4.88 8.34
N VAL A 271 6.30 4.09 9.39
CA VAL A 271 6.57 4.51 10.78
C VAL A 271 8.02 4.99 10.93
N VAL A 272 8.98 4.22 10.43
CA VAL A 272 10.40 4.57 10.47
C VAL A 272 10.70 5.80 9.62
N ALA A 273 10.23 5.85 8.37
CA ALA A 273 10.48 6.96 7.45
C ALA A 273 9.92 8.29 7.96
N ARG A 274 8.81 8.25 8.72
CA ARG A 274 8.22 9.44 9.34
C ARG A 274 8.84 9.81 10.68
N GLY A 275 9.80 9.04 11.20
CA GLY A 275 10.42 9.29 12.51
C GLY A 275 9.50 8.97 13.70
N LEU A 276 8.45 8.17 13.49
CA LEU A 276 7.50 7.76 14.54
C LEU A 276 7.99 6.59 15.40
N GLY A 277 9.06 5.92 14.97
CA GLY A 277 9.51 4.73 15.67
C GLY A 277 10.69 4.03 15.01
N VAL A 278 10.93 2.81 15.48
CA VAL A 278 11.93 1.88 14.95
C VAL A 278 11.28 0.56 14.55
N SER A 279 11.90 -0.18 13.64
CA SER A 279 11.44 -1.50 13.21
C SER A 279 12.53 -2.54 13.46
N LEU A 280 12.14 -3.73 13.93
CA LEU A 280 13.01 -4.87 14.20
C LEU A 280 12.42 -6.12 13.53
N ASP A 281 13.26 -7.07 13.11
CA ASP A 281 12.76 -8.37 12.62
C ASP A 281 12.38 -9.25 13.83
N PHE A 282 11.09 -9.55 13.96
CA PHE A 282 10.56 -10.37 15.05
C PHE A 282 11.26 -11.72 15.21
N ARG A 283 11.72 -12.32 14.10
CA ARG A 283 12.29 -13.67 14.07
C ARG A 283 13.74 -13.70 14.53
N THR A 284 14.49 -12.62 14.32
CA THR A 284 15.95 -12.59 14.56
C THR A 284 16.36 -11.64 15.67
N VAL A 285 15.47 -10.74 16.11
CA VAL A 285 15.78 -9.76 17.17
C VAL A 285 16.27 -10.46 18.44
N THR A 286 17.36 -9.97 19.01
CA THR A 286 17.90 -10.43 20.29
C THR A 286 17.33 -9.63 21.46
N SER A 287 17.50 -10.15 22.69
CA SER A 287 17.11 -9.44 23.92
C SER A 287 17.72 -8.03 23.97
N ASP A 288 19.03 -7.91 23.69
CA ASP A 288 19.73 -6.62 23.73
C ASP A 288 19.22 -5.66 22.66
N GLN A 289 19.03 -6.14 21.43
CA GLN A 289 18.50 -5.31 20.34
C GLN A 289 17.11 -4.78 20.67
N PHE A 290 16.24 -5.64 21.22
CA PHE A 290 14.90 -5.24 21.63
C PHE A 290 14.92 -4.23 22.78
N HIS A 291 15.71 -4.50 23.82
CA HIS A 291 15.87 -3.59 24.95
C HIS A 291 16.38 -2.21 24.51
N GLN A 292 17.43 -2.18 23.70
CA GLN A 292 18.00 -0.92 23.18
C GLN A 292 17.01 -0.17 22.29
N ALA A 293 16.22 -0.85 21.47
CA ALA A 293 15.19 -0.23 20.65
C ALA A 293 14.08 0.43 21.48
N VAL A 294 13.62 -0.24 22.54
CA VAL A 294 12.64 0.31 23.48
C VAL A 294 13.21 1.53 24.19
N LEU A 295 14.42 1.42 24.77
CA LEU A 295 15.07 2.56 25.43
C LEU A 295 15.28 3.74 24.48
N ARG A 296 15.70 3.48 23.25
CA ARG A 296 15.90 4.51 22.23
C ARG A 296 14.62 5.32 21.96
N VAL A 297 13.48 4.65 21.79
CA VAL A 297 12.18 5.29 21.55
C VAL A 297 11.72 6.09 22.78
N LEU A 298 12.03 5.62 23.98
CA LEU A 298 11.65 6.29 25.24
C LEU A 298 12.53 7.50 25.57
N THR A 299 13.82 7.47 25.22
CA THR A 299 14.81 8.45 25.69
C THR A 299 15.11 9.55 24.66
N ILE A 300 15.09 9.23 23.36
CA ILE A 300 15.36 10.24 22.32
C ILE A 300 14.09 11.06 22.09
N SER A 301 14.16 12.35 22.41
CA SER A 301 12.99 13.26 22.40
C SER A 301 12.36 13.40 21.00
N SER A 302 13.17 13.28 19.93
CA SER A 302 12.71 13.46 18.56
C SER A 302 11.57 12.51 18.16
N TYR A 303 11.50 11.29 18.71
CA TYR A 303 10.38 10.37 18.47
C TYR A 303 9.08 10.92 19.03
N ARG A 304 9.10 11.40 20.29
CA ARG A 304 7.93 11.97 20.97
C ARG A 304 7.50 13.29 20.32
N GLU A 305 8.45 14.16 20.00
CA GLU A 305 8.19 15.43 19.32
C GLU A 305 7.57 15.19 17.94
N THR A 306 8.10 14.22 17.19
CA THR A 306 7.57 13.83 15.87
C THR A 306 6.19 13.21 15.98
N ALA A 307 5.95 12.32 16.95
CA ALA A 307 4.65 11.71 17.18
C ALA A 307 3.60 12.78 17.55
N ALA A 308 3.94 13.72 18.43
CA ALA A 308 3.05 14.83 18.77
C ALA A 308 2.77 15.75 17.57
N ARG A 309 3.79 16.06 16.75
CA ARG A 309 3.64 16.87 15.55
C ARG A 309 2.75 16.21 14.51
N LEU A 310 2.99 14.93 14.21
CA LEU A 310 2.23 14.18 13.22
C LEU A 310 0.81 13.87 13.71
N SER A 311 0.60 13.67 15.01
CA SER A 311 -0.74 13.59 15.60
C SER A 311 -1.55 14.86 15.34
N ARG A 312 -0.97 16.05 15.61
CA ARG A 312 -1.64 17.33 15.31
C ARG A 312 -1.97 17.45 13.83
N LEU A 313 -1.01 17.14 12.94
CA LEU A 313 -1.21 17.21 11.50
C LEU A 313 -2.28 16.22 11.01
N TYR A 314 -2.29 15.00 11.54
CA TYR A 314 -3.28 13.98 11.19
C TYR A 314 -4.68 14.33 11.70
N ARG A 315 -4.79 15.04 12.82
CA ARG A 315 -6.10 15.46 13.38
C ARG A 315 -6.63 16.73 12.70
N ASP A 316 -5.75 17.55 12.15
CA ASP A 316 -6.08 18.79 11.43
C ASP A 316 -6.51 18.48 9.99
N GLN A 317 -7.74 17.99 9.85
CA GLN A 317 -8.36 17.70 8.54
C GLN A 317 -9.83 18.15 8.53
N PRO A 318 -10.38 18.54 7.36
CA PRO A 318 -11.73 19.12 7.27
C PRO A 318 -12.85 18.21 7.77
N GLN A 319 -12.65 16.89 7.65
CA GLN A 319 -13.57 15.86 8.10
C GLN A 319 -12.79 14.73 8.73
N SER A 320 -13.36 14.14 9.78
CA SER A 320 -12.85 12.88 10.32
C SER A 320 -12.87 11.78 9.25
N PRO A 321 -12.01 10.76 9.36
CA PRO A 321 -12.03 9.61 8.45
C PRO A 321 -13.40 8.94 8.39
N MET A 322 -14.10 8.83 9.53
CA MET A 322 -15.43 8.23 9.60
C MET A 322 -16.50 9.09 8.92
N ASP A 323 -16.55 10.39 9.21
CA ASP A 323 -17.53 11.30 8.60
C ASP A 323 -17.34 11.37 7.08
N ARG A 324 -16.08 11.36 6.63
CA ARG A 324 -15.74 11.30 5.20
C ARG A 324 -16.26 10.00 4.57
N ALA A 325 -16.05 8.86 5.22
CA ALA A 325 -16.55 7.57 4.73
C ALA A 325 -18.08 7.58 4.61
N VAL A 326 -18.79 8.04 5.66
CA VAL A 326 -20.25 8.14 5.69
C VAL A 326 -20.74 9.03 4.56
N TRP A 327 -20.17 10.24 4.41
CA TRP A 327 -20.56 11.18 3.36
C TRP A 327 -20.45 10.57 1.97
N TRP A 328 -19.34 9.88 1.68
CA TRP A 328 -19.15 9.24 0.38
C TRP A 328 -20.06 8.04 0.14
N ILE A 329 -20.32 7.24 1.18
CA ILE A 329 -21.29 6.14 1.10
C ILE A 329 -22.69 6.69 0.79
N GLU A 330 -23.12 7.74 1.48
CA GLU A 330 -24.41 8.41 1.23
C GLU A 330 -24.45 9.01 -0.19
N HIS A 331 -23.34 9.57 -0.65
CA HIS A 331 -23.22 10.11 -2.02
C HIS A 331 -23.42 9.01 -3.07
N VAL A 332 -22.78 7.84 -2.89
CA VAL A 332 -22.96 6.68 -3.78
C VAL A 332 -24.40 6.17 -3.73
N ILE A 333 -25.01 6.05 -2.55
CA ILE A 333 -26.41 5.62 -2.42
C ILE A 333 -27.35 6.58 -3.14
N LYS A 334 -27.11 7.88 -3.02
CA LYS A 334 -27.97 8.93 -3.59
C LYS A 334 -27.87 9.02 -5.11
N HIS A 335 -26.69 8.82 -5.68
CA HIS A 335 -26.42 9.11 -7.09
C HIS A 335 -26.15 7.86 -7.94
N GLY A 336 -25.65 6.78 -7.35
CA GLY A 336 -25.28 5.53 -8.03
C GLY A 336 -24.19 5.68 -9.09
N GLY A 337 -23.53 4.58 -9.48
CA GLY A 337 -22.73 4.42 -10.71
C GLY A 337 -21.42 5.23 -10.88
N LEU A 338 -21.39 6.45 -10.34
CA LEU A 338 -20.36 7.50 -10.37
C LEU A 338 -19.32 7.40 -11.52
N PRO A 339 -19.73 7.28 -12.80
CA PRO A 339 -18.79 6.97 -13.88
C PRO A 339 -17.81 8.13 -14.14
N HIS A 340 -18.22 9.36 -13.82
CA HIS A 340 -17.38 10.57 -13.92
C HIS A 340 -16.21 10.60 -12.93
N LEU A 341 -16.21 9.75 -11.89
CA LEU A 341 -15.10 9.63 -10.95
C LEU A 341 -14.09 8.52 -11.33
N ARG A 342 -14.44 7.70 -12.33
CA ARG A 342 -13.59 6.59 -12.79
C ARG A 342 -12.71 7.05 -13.94
N ALA A 343 -11.47 6.60 -13.94
CA ALA A 343 -10.57 6.85 -15.05
C ALA A 343 -10.94 6.00 -16.26
N ARG A 344 -10.90 6.58 -17.47
CA ARG A 344 -11.04 5.84 -18.72
C ARG A 344 -9.90 4.84 -18.96
N ALA A 345 -8.81 4.93 -18.20
CA ALA A 345 -7.62 4.09 -18.33
C ALA A 345 -7.95 2.58 -18.33
N VAL A 346 -8.98 2.15 -17.59
CA VAL A 346 -9.37 0.73 -17.51
C VAL A 346 -10.12 0.22 -18.73
N GLU A 347 -10.64 1.13 -19.57
CA GLU A 347 -11.36 0.81 -20.80
C GLU A 347 -10.43 0.80 -22.03
N LEU A 348 -9.20 1.31 -21.88
CA LEU A 348 -8.25 1.44 -22.97
C LEU A 348 -7.41 0.17 -23.15
N PRO A 349 -7.14 -0.26 -24.40
CA PRO A 349 -6.05 -1.18 -24.68
C PRO A 349 -4.71 -0.63 -24.18
N TRP A 350 -3.84 -1.50 -23.67
CA TRP A 350 -2.56 -1.11 -23.07
C TRP A 350 -1.68 -0.24 -23.99
N TYR A 351 -1.71 -0.49 -25.31
CA TYR A 351 -0.92 0.29 -26.26
C TYR A 351 -1.45 1.72 -26.44
N GLN A 352 -2.77 1.95 -26.30
CA GLN A 352 -3.34 3.30 -26.31
C GLN A 352 -3.05 4.03 -25.01
N TYR A 353 -3.13 3.32 -23.87
CA TYR A 353 -2.77 3.89 -22.57
C TYR A 353 -1.33 4.42 -22.55
N TYR A 354 -0.39 3.70 -23.16
CA TYR A 354 1.01 4.12 -23.29
C TYR A 354 1.33 4.92 -24.56
N LEU A 355 0.32 5.31 -25.36
CA LEU A 355 0.46 6.07 -26.61
C LEU A 355 1.45 5.45 -27.62
N LEU A 356 1.56 4.12 -27.64
CA LEU A 356 2.49 3.41 -28.52
C LEU A 356 2.06 3.45 -29.98
N ASP A 357 0.75 3.51 -30.23
CA ASP A 357 0.16 3.75 -31.54
C ASP A 357 0.52 5.14 -32.09
N VAL A 358 0.44 6.18 -31.26
CA VAL A 358 0.88 7.54 -31.61
C VAL A 358 2.39 7.58 -31.85
N ALA A 359 3.18 6.95 -30.98
CA ALA A 359 4.63 6.88 -31.15
C ALA A 359 5.02 6.18 -32.45
N ALA A 360 4.36 5.05 -32.78
CA ALA A 360 4.57 4.34 -34.03
C ALA A 360 4.22 5.20 -35.26
N PHE A 361 3.12 5.95 -35.21
CA PHE A 361 2.72 6.87 -36.27
C PHE A 361 3.75 8.00 -36.49
N LEU A 362 4.23 8.64 -35.41
CA LEU A 362 5.24 9.69 -35.48
C LEU A 362 6.59 9.15 -36.01
N LEU A 363 7.01 7.95 -35.56
CA LEU A 363 8.22 7.30 -36.06
C LEU A 363 8.12 7.01 -37.56
N ALA A 364 6.97 6.53 -38.04
CA ALA A 364 6.74 6.30 -39.46
C ALA A 364 6.87 7.58 -40.30
N ILE A 365 6.33 8.71 -39.82
CA ILE A 365 6.48 10.02 -40.48
C ILE A 365 7.96 10.43 -40.51
N CYS A 366 8.66 10.36 -39.38
CA CYS A 366 10.09 10.70 -39.31
C CYS A 366 10.93 9.84 -40.26
N SER A 367 10.69 8.54 -40.30
CA SER A 367 11.37 7.62 -41.23
C SER A 367 11.07 7.96 -42.69
N ALA A 368 9.83 8.33 -43.04
CA ALA A 368 9.48 8.75 -44.39
C ALA A 368 10.17 10.05 -44.81
N VAL A 369 10.23 11.05 -43.92
CA VAL A 369 10.95 12.31 -44.16
C VAL A 369 12.45 12.07 -44.31
N LEU A 370 13.07 11.31 -43.42
CA LEU A 370 14.50 10.98 -43.52
C LEU A 370 14.80 10.15 -44.77
N GLY A 371 13.94 9.20 -45.11
CA GLY A 371 14.06 8.38 -46.33
C GLY A 371 13.95 9.20 -47.60
N THR A 372 13.01 10.16 -47.67
CA THR A 372 12.87 11.06 -48.82
C THR A 372 14.05 12.03 -48.94
N LEU A 373 14.51 12.63 -47.83
CA LEU A 373 15.71 13.47 -47.81
C LEU A 373 16.95 12.69 -48.25
N TRP A 374 17.13 11.46 -47.75
CA TRP A 374 18.22 10.58 -48.14
C TRP A 374 18.15 10.20 -49.62
N TYR A 375 16.95 9.86 -50.12
CA TYR A 375 16.74 9.55 -51.53
C TYR A 375 17.04 10.76 -52.43
N SER A 376 16.58 11.96 -52.06
CA SER A 376 16.86 13.19 -52.80
C SER A 376 18.35 13.55 -52.77
N CYS A 377 19.01 13.51 -51.61
CA CYS A 377 20.45 13.76 -51.48
C CYS A 377 21.28 12.73 -52.26
N SER A 378 20.96 11.44 -52.15
CA SER A 378 21.67 10.38 -52.89
C SER A 378 21.45 10.48 -54.40
N SER A 379 20.25 10.87 -54.85
CA SER A 379 19.93 11.12 -56.26
C SER A 379 20.69 12.33 -56.81
N VAL A 380 20.81 13.41 -56.04
CA VAL A 380 21.62 14.59 -56.39
C VAL A 380 23.10 14.22 -56.45
N CYS A 381 23.63 13.52 -55.43
CA CYS A 381 25.01 13.05 -55.42
C CYS A 381 25.33 12.13 -56.61
N ARG A 382 24.44 11.18 -56.97
CA ARG A 382 24.62 10.34 -58.17
C ARG A 382 24.63 11.18 -59.45
N LYS A 383 23.72 12.14 -59.61
CA LYS A 383 23.67 13.02 -60.79
C LYS A 383 24.91 13.93 -60.90
N VAL A 384 25.46 14.40 -59.78
CA VAL A 384 26.68 15.24 -59.76
C VAL A 384 27.95 14.41 -59.99
N CYS A 385 28.07 13.23 -59.39
CA CYS A 385 29.23 12.35 -59.59
C CYS A 385 29.26 11.71 -60.99
N CYS A 386 28.12 11.31 -61.57
CA CYS A 386 28.06 10.77 -62.93
C CYS A 386 28.34 11.82 -64.03
N LYS A 387 28.18 13.12 -63.76
CA LYS A 387 28.54 14.19 -64.71
C LYS A 387 30.05 14.45 -64.81
N ARG A 388 30.88 13.95 -63.89
CA ARG A 388 32.36 14.08 -63.96
C ARG A 388 33.07 12.93 -64.68
N GLY A 389 32.37 11.89 -65.14
CA GLY A 389 32.93 10.72 -65.82
C GLY A 389 32.98 10.79 -67.36
N GLY A 390 33.15 11.97 -67.96
CA GLY A 390 33.12 12.16 -69.42
C GLY A 390 34.49 12.39 -70.07
N LYS A 391 34.98 11.38 -70.81
CA LYS A 391 36.05 11.34 -71.85
C LYS A 391 37.53 11.21 -71.41
N LEU A 392 38.01 9.95 -71.30
CA LEU A 392 39.38 9.58 -71.67
C LEU A 392 39.41 9.20 -73.16
N ARG A 393 40.17 9.95 -73.96
CA ARG A 393 40.39 9.72 -75.40
C ARG A 393 41.09 8.37 -75.65
N SER A 394 40.54 7.59 -76.57
CA SER A 394 41.16 6.42 -77.19
C SER A 394 42.54 6.77 -77.79
N ARG A 395 43.59 6.06 -77.36
CA ARG A 395 44.95 6.11 -77.95
C ARG A 395 45.00 5.21 -79.19
N ARG A 396 45.45 5.78 -80.31
CA ARG A 396 45.72 5.09 -81.59
C ARG A 396 46.73 3.95 -81.39
N LYS A 397 46.44 2.79 -82.01
CA LYS A 397 47.39 1.67 -82.18
C LYS A 397 48.54 2.10 -83.09
N ALA A 398 49.78 1.88 -82.64
CA ALA A 398 50.96 1.94 -83.48
C ALA A 398 51.33 0.53 -83.94
N THR A 399 51.41 0.34 -85.25
CA THR A 399 51.89 -0.88 -85.92
C THR A 399 53.40 -0.78 -86.06
N ILE A 400 54.13 -1.78 -85.57
CA ILE A 400 55.58 -1.95 -85.80
C ILE A 400 55.75 -3.11 -86.78
N ILE A 401 56.42 -2.84 -87.89
CA ILE A 401 56.92 -3.83 -88.86
C ILE A 401 58.42 -3.94 -88.63
N TYR A 402 58.93 -5.14 -88.40
CA TYR A 402 60.37 -5.45 -88.45
C TYR A 402 60.72 -5.88 -89.88
N VAL A 403 61.84 -5.36 -90.40
CA VAL A 403 62.49 -5.79 -91.64
C VAL A 403 63.24 -7.08 -91.40
#